data_AF-A0A3C1B806-F1
#
_entry.id   AF-A0A3C1B806-F1
#
_cell.length_a   1.000
_cell.length_b   1.000
_cell.length_c   1.000
_cell.angle_alpha   90.00
_cell.angle_beta   90.00
_cell.angle_gamma   90.00
#
_symmetry.space_group_name_H-M   'P 1'
#
loop_
_entity.id
_entity.type
_entity.pdbx_description
1 polymer ?
#
loop_
_entity_poly.entity_id
_entity_poly.type
_entity_poly.pdbx_seq_one_letter_code
_entity_poly.pdbx_strand_id
1 'polypeptide(L)'
;RGAEIADLILSQGWRLQRYSQDQASGPEKVDVILADTLGEMPKWYAASGLCIVGGAFKNHGGHTPYEPAAYGCALITGTHTRNFSAEYETLAQNKAAIRATDAEALSKALLSLKTPSAQQ
;
A
#
# COMPACT_ATOMS: atom_id res chain seq x y z
N ARG A 1 15.31 10.38 2.98
CA ARG A 1 13.92 9.94 2.70
C ARG A 1 13.13 9.53 3.93
N GLY A 2 13.55 8.57 4.76
CA GLY A 2 12.75 8.16 5.94
C GLY A 2 12.37 9.31 6.87
N ALA A 3 13.32 10.19 7.20
CA ALA A 3 13.07 11.40 8.01
C ALA A 3 12.06 12.36 7.35
N GLU A 4 12.25 12.69 6.06
CA GLU A 4 11.33 13.57 5.33
C GLU A 4 9.88 13.04 5.29
N ILE A 5 9.70 11.72 5.17
CA ILE A 5 8.38 11.09 5.19
C ILE A 5 7.77 11.15 6.60
N ALA A 6 8.59 10.94 7.64
CA ALA A 6 8.14 11.07 9.02
C ALA A 6 7.65 12.49 9.32
N ASP A 7 8.40 13.51 8.92
CA ASP A 7 8.01 14.92 9.09
C ASP A 7 6.70 15.23 8.35
N LEU A 8 6.53 14.69 7.14
CA LEU A 8 5.28 14.84 6.39
C LEU A 8 4.10 14.24 7.16
N ILE A 9 4.24 13.01 7.68
CA ILE A 9 3.16 12.35 8.44
C ILE A 9 2.79 13.14 9.70
N LEU A 10 3.80 13.59 10.45
CA LEU A 10 3.60 14.39 11.67
C LEU A 10 2.95 15.75 11.36
N SER A 11 3.30 16.39 10.24
CA SER A 11 2.70 17.66 9.81
C SER A 11 1.20 17.55 9.53
N GLN A 12 0.71 16.35 9.23
CA GLN A 12 -0.71 16.06 9.03
C GLN A 12 -1.45 15.75 10.35
N GLY A 13 -0.75 15.76 11.49
CA GLY A 13 -1.33 15.49 12.82
C GLY A 13 -1.53 14.01 13.16
N TRP A 14 -0.91 13.09 12.42
CA TRP A 14 -1.04 11.65 12.65
C TRP A 14 -0.03 11.17 13.69
N ARG A 15 -0.43 10.24 14.57
CA ARG A 15 0.49 9.58 15.49
C ARG A 15 1.32 8.57 14.71
N LEU A 16 2.63 8.78 14.69
CA LEU A 16 3.59 8.02 13.90
C LEU A 16 4.47 7.15 14.79
N GLN A 17 4.66 5.90 14.38
CA GLN A 17 5.77 5.05 14.85
C GLN A 17 6.76 4.82 13.71
N ARG A 18 8.06 4.95 13.99
CA ARG A 18 9.12 4.59 13.02
C ARG A 18 9.67 3.21 13.37
N TYR A 19 9.51 2.27 12.44
CA TYR A 19 9.81 0.89 12.74
C TYR A 19 11.29 0.64 13.05
N SER A 20 12.21 1.37 12.42
CA SER A 20 13.65 1.29 12.74
C SER A 20 14.03 1.79 14.14
N GLN A 21 13.21 2.64 14.77
CA GLN A 21 13.53 3.30 16.04
C GLN A 21 12.80 2.65 17.23
N ASP A 22 11.58 2.18 17.00
CA ASP A 22 10.66 1.78 18.06
C ASP A 22 10.42 0.26 18.11
N GLN A 23 11.39 -0.57 17.71
CA GLN A 23 11.25 -2.04 17.73
C GLN A 23 10.93 -2.60 19.13
N ALA A 24 11.33 -1.88 20.19
CA ALA A 24 11.18 -2.28 21.59
C ALA A 24 9.88 -1.76 22.24
N SER A 25 9.19 -0.82 21.59
CA SER A 25 7.96 -0.23 22.09
C SER A 25 6.81 -1.14 21.67
N GLY A 26 6.15 -1.79 22.64
CA GLY A 26 4.92 -2.56 22.40
C GLY A 26 3.83 -1.73 21.71
N PRO A 27 2.68 -2.31 21.34
CA PRO A 27 1.71 -1.63 20.47
C PRO A 27 1.07 -0.43 21.19
N GLU A 28 1.63 0.76 20.99
CA GLU A 28 0.88 2.00 21.17
C GLU A 28 -0.14 2.11 20.03
N LYS A 29 -1.32 2.66 20.33
CA LYS A 29 -2.29 2.98 19.28
C LYS A 29 -1.70 4.10 18.43
N VAL A 30 -1.06 3.77 17.32
CA VAL A 30 -0.60 4.74 16.31
C VAL A 30 -1.51 4.71 15.10
N ASP A 31 -1.51 5.82 14.34
CA ASP A 31 -2.31 5.93 13.13
C ASP A 31 -1.50 5.52 11.90
N VAL A 32 -0.17 5.70 11.92
CA VAL A 32 0.76 5.30 10.86
C VAL A 32 2.00 4.62 11.43
N ILE A 33 2.39 3.50 10.84
CA ILE A 33 3.70 2.89 11.02
C ILE A 33 4.52 3.14 9.76
N LEU A 34 5.66 3.82 9.91
CA LEU A 34 6.63 3.99 8.82
C LEU A 34 7.63 2.83 8.84
N ALA A 35 7.49 1.93 7.86
CA ALA A 35 8.45 0.88 7.57
C ALA A 35 9.70 1.45 6.88
N ASP A 36 10.68 1.90 7.67
CA ASP A 36 11.91 2.54 7.17
C ASP A 36 13.16 1.65 7.23
N THR A 37 12.96 0.34 7.13
CA THR A 37 14.01 -0.69 7.08
C THR A 37 13.99 -1.45 5.74
N LEU A 38 15.14 -2.00 5.33
CA LEU A 38 15.26 -2.77 4.09
C LEU A 38 15.06 -4.27 4.34
N GLY A 39 14.49 -4.97 3.35
CA GLY A 39 14.37 -6.44 3.36
C GLY A 39 13.16 -6.99 4.14
N GLU A 40 12.32 -6.12 4.71
CA GLU A 40 11.18 -6.54 5.55
C GLU A 40 9.80 -6.44 4.87
N MET A 41 9.74 -6.18 3.56
CA MET A 41 8.48 -6.14 2.80
C MET A 41 7.55 -7.36 3.02
N PRO A 42 8.05 -8.61 3.07
CA PRO A 42 7.22 -9.78 3.38
C PRO A 42 6.43 -9.65 4.69
N LYS A 43 7.04 -9.07 5.74
CA LYS A 43 6.37 -8.83 7.03
C LYS A 43 5.19 -7.87 6.87
N TRP A 44 5.39 -6.80 6.11
CA TRP A 44 4.38 -5.77 5.89
C TRP A 44 3.22 -6.27 5.05
N TYR A 45 3.50 -7.06 4.01
CA TYR A 45 2.45 -7.71 3.21
C TYR A 45 1.65 -8.71 4.05
N ALA A 46 2.30 -9.56 4.83
CA ALA A 46 1.62 -10.54 5.68
C ALA A 46 0.71 -9.89 6.75
N ALA A 47 1.08 -8.70 7.23
CA ALA A 47 0.26 -7.92 8.16
C ALA A 47 -0.85 -7.10 7.46
N SER A 48 -0.88 -7.08 6.13
CA SER A 48 -1.78 -6.24 5.34
C SER A 48 -2.84 -7.09 4.63
N GLY A 49 -4.12 -6.70 4.74
CA GLY A 49 -5.18 -7.26 3.88
C GLY A 49 -5.41 -6.44 2.59
N LEU A 50 -4.82 -5.26 2.50
CA LEU A 50 -4.95 -4.33 1.38
C LEU A 50 -3.63 -3.62 1.13
N CYS A 51 -3.21 -3.55 -0.13
CA CYS A 51 -1.99 -2.86 -0.54
C CYS A 51 -2.27 -1.83 -1.63
N ILE A 52 -1.82 -0.60 -1.41
CA ILE A 52 -1.68 0.40 -2.46
C ILE A 52 -0.27 0.28 -3.04
N VAL A 53 -0.17 -0.18 -4.28
CA VAL A 53 1.12 -0.37 -4.95
C VAL A 53 1.54 0.94 -5.63
N GLY A 54 2.70 1.46 -5.20
CA GLY A 54 3.26 2.71 -5.69
C GLY A 54 3.83 2.63 -7.11
N GLY A 55 4.40 3.75 -7.58
CA GLY A 55 5.06 3.84 -8.89
C GLY A 55 4.12 4.03 -10.08
N ALA A 56 2.80 3.91 -9.89
CA ALA A 56 1.81 4.03 -10.96
C ALA A 56 0.92 5.30 -10.87
N PHE A 57 0.96 6.05 -9.77
CA PHE A 57 0.22 7.34 -9.61
C PHE A 57 0.91 8.53 -10.28
N LYS A 58 2.13 8.31 -10.74
CA LYS A 58 2.90 9.19 -11.64
C LYS A 58 3.49 8.29 -12.72
N ASN A 59 3.99 8.86 -13.80
CA ASN A 59 4.53 8.10 -14.93
C ASN A 59 5.90 7.43 -14.66
N HIS A 60 5.99 6.58 -13.63
CA HIS A 60 7.18 5.76 -13.33
C HIS A 60 7.02 4.30 -13.76
N GLY A 61 5.81 3.91 -14.14
CA GLY A 61 5.51 2.63 -14.78
C GLY A 61 5.01 1.51 -13.86
N GLY A 62 4.89 1.77 -12.56
CA GLY A 62 4.32 0.84 -11.58
C GLY A 62 5.33 -0.14 -11.00
N HIS A 63 5.08 -0.53 -9.76
CA HIS A 63 5.78 -1.64 -9.10
C HIS A 63 5.02 -2.96 -9.26
N THR A 64 5.74 -4.05 -9.01
CA THR A 64 5.22 -5.41 -9.19
C THR A 64 4.01 -5.68 -8.29
N PRO A 65 2.97 -6.35 -8.80
CA PRO A 65 1.85 -6.80 -7.97
C PRO A 65 2.10 -8.17 -7.33
N TYR A 66 3.16 -8.90 -7.72
CA TYR A 66 3.32 -10.32 -7.37
C TYR A 66 3.45 -10.55 -5.87
N GLU A 67 4.31 -9.79 -5.21
CA GLU A 67 4.58 -9.96 -3.79
C GLU A 67 3.33 -9.70 -2.93
N PRO A 68 2.63 -8.54 -3.03
CA PRO A 68 1.43 -8.32 -2.23
C PRO A 68 0.28 -9.27 -2.60
N ALA A 69 0.13 -9.65 -3.87
CA ALA A 69 -0.87 -10.64 -4.29
C ALA A 69 -0.62 -12.02 -3.65
N ALA A 70 0.64 -12.45 -3.57
CA ALA A 70 1.01 -13.73 -2.96
C ALA A 70 0.68 -13.79 -1.45
N TYR A 71 0.60 -12.64 -0.79
CA TYR A 71 0.16 -12.52 0.61
C TYR A 71 -1.36 -12.27 0.75
N GLY A 72 -2.13 -12.36 -0.33
CA GLY A 72 -3.59 -12.21 -0.29
C GLY A 72 -4.06 -10.76 -0.13
N CYS A 73 -3.22 -9.78 -0.45
CA CYS A 73 -3.62 -8.37 -0.38
C CYS A 73 -4.59 -8.02 -1.53
N ALA A 74 -5.70 -7.37 -1.20
CA ALA A 74 -6.47 -6.64 -2.20
C ALA A 74 -5.63 -5.47 -2.74
N LEU A 75 -5.50 -5.34 -4.07
CA LEU A 75 -4.58 -4.38 -4.66
C LEU A 75 -5.27 -3.11 -5.16
N ILE A 76 -4.67 -1.96 -4.89
CA ILE A 76 -4.99 -0.70 -5.55
C ILE A 76 -3.71 -0.16 -6.20
N THR A 77 -3.79 0.33 -7.42
CA THR A 77 -2.65 0.91 -8.14
C THR A 77 -3.08 2.16 -8.92
N GLY A 78 -2.12 2.97 -9.35
CA GLY A 78 -2.39 4.06 -10.29
C GLY A 78 -2.55 3.57 -11.74
N THR A 79 -2.76 4.49 -12.68
CA THR A 79 -3.02 4.14 -14.08
C THR A 79 -1.74 3.83 -14.88
N HIS A 80 -0.57 4.26 -14.42
CA HIS A 80 0.68 4.10 -15.15
C HIS A 80 1.39 2.78 -14.81
N THR A 81 0.86 1.65 -15.28
CA THR A 81 1.35 0.30 -14.96
C THR A 81 2.20 -0.35 -16.06
N ARG A 82 2.81 0.43 -16.96
CA ARG A 82 3.50 -0.10 -18.17
C ARG A 82 4.55 -1.18 -17.89
N ASN A 83 5.20 -1.19 -16.72
CA ASN A 83 6.20 -2.20 -16.36
C ASN A 83 5.58 -3.58 -16.08
N PHE A 84 4.29 -3.63 -15.73
CA PHE A 84 3.54 -4.82 -15.34
C PHE A 84 2.12 -4.80 -15.96
N SER A 85 2.02 -4.33 -17.21
CA SER A 85 0.73 -4.03 -17.83
C SER A 85 -0.15 -5.27 -17.98
N ALA A 86 0.42 -6.40 -18.40
CA ALA A 86 -0.29 -7.66 -18.58
C ALA A 86 -0.78 -8.23 -17.23
N GLU A 87 0.03 -8.10 -16.19
CA GLU A 87 -0.29 -8.54 -14.83
C GLU A 87 -1.44 -7.73 -14.26
N TYR A 88 -1.35 -6.40 -14.30
CA TYR A 88 -2.41 -5.54 -13.81
C TYR A 88 -3.68 -5.59 -14.66
N GLU A 89 -3.58 -6.00 -15.93
CA GLU A 89 -4.76 -6.27 -16.76
C GLU A 89 -5.45 -7.56 -16.32
N THR A 90 -4.68 -8.64 -16.14
CA THR A 90 -5.19 -9.91 -15.65
C THR A 90 -5.83 -9.76 -14.26
N LEU A 91 -5.16 -9.05 -13.34
CA LEU A 91 -5.68 -8.80 -11.99
C LEU A 91 -6.96 -7.96 -12.02
N ALA A 92 -7.03 -6.93 -12.87
CA ALA A 92 -8.24 -6.12 -13.01
C ALA A 92 -9.43 -6.93 -13.53
N GLN A 93 -9.21 -7.80 -14.54
CA GLN A 93 -10.24 -8.68 -15.09
C GLN A 93 -10.81 -9.65 -14.05
N ASN A 94 -9.95 -10.11 -13.12
CA ASN A 94 -10.34 -11.00 -12.03
C ASN A 94 -10.80 -10.24 -10.76
N LYS A 95 -10.99 -8.91 -10.83
CA LYS A 95 -11.36 -8.05 -9.69
C LYS A 95 -10.37 -8.11 -8.51
N ALA A 96 -9.13 -8.53 -8.78
CA ALA A 96 -8.04 -8.64 -7.80
C ALA A 96 -7.19 -7.37 -7.70
N ALA A 97 -7.38 -6.40 -8.61
CA ALA A 97 -6.76 -5.07 -8.52
C ALA A 97 -7.70 -3.96 -9.01
N ILE A 98 -7.68 -2.81 -8.32
CA ILE A 98 -8.40 -1.59 -8.71
C ILE A 98 -7.41 -0.54 -9.19
N ARG A 99 -7.67 0.06 -10.36
CA ARG A 99 -6.90 1.21 -10.86
C ARG A 99 -7.58 2.50 -10.42
N ALA A 100 -6.88 3.31 -9.64
CA ALA A 100 -7.34 4.63 -9.20
C ALA A 100 -6.70 5.72 -10.06
N THR A 101 -7.53 6.58 -10.64
CA THR A 101 -7.12 7.70 -11.52
C THR A 101 -6.65 8.93 -10.75
N ASP A 102 -7.15 9.09 -9.53
CA ASP A 102 -6.97 10.27 -8.69
C ASP A 102 -7.23 9.93 -7.22
N ALA A 103 -7.15 10.95 -6.35
CA ALA A 103 -7.36 10.80 -4.92
C ALA A 103 -8.80 10.40 -4.55
N GLU A 104 -9.80 10.85 -5.32
CA GLU A 104 -11.20 10.51 -5.07
C GLU A 104 -11.48 9.05 -5.41
N ALA A 105 -10.99 8.59 -6.57
CA ALA A 105 -11.05 7.20 -6.98
C ALA A 105 -10.32 6.28 -5.99
N LEU A 106 -9.14 6.70 -5.50
CA LEU A 106 -8.41 5.96 -4.46
C LEU A 106 -9.22 5.83 -3.17
N SER A 107 -9.83 6.93 -2.72
CA SER A 107 -10.69 6.94 -1.52
C SER A 107 -11.89 5.99 -1.68
N LYS A 108 -12.58 6.05 -2.82
CA LYS A 108 -13.70 5.15 -3.13
C LYS A 108 -13.26 3.68 -3.14
N ALA A 109 -12.13 3.38 -3.77
CA ALA A 109 -11.57 2.02 -3.80
C ALA A 109 -11.26 1.51 -2.39
N LEU A 110 -10.59 2.32 -1.56
CA LEU A 110 -10.31 1.99 -0.17
C LEU A 110 -11.58 1.69 0.63
N LEU A 111 -12.62 2.52 0.48
CA LEU A 111 -13.88 2.32 1.20
C LEU A 111 -14.62 1.05 0.73
N SER A 112 -14.58 0.73 -0.56
CA SER A 112 -15.22 -0.50 -1.08
C SER A 112 -14.59 -1.80 -0.55
N LEU A 113 -13.29 -1.77 -0.26
CA LEU A 113 -12.53 -2.96 0.18
C LEU A 113 -12.48 -3.12 1.71
N LYS A 114 -13.00 -2.16 2.49
CA LYS A 114 -13.08 -2.24 3.96
C LYS A 114 -14.12 -3.24 4.49
N THR A 115 -14.81 -3.96 3.60
CA THR A 115 -15.79 -4.98 3.98
C THR A 115 -15.08 -6.35 4.07
N PRO A 116 -15.10 -7.07 5.21
CA PRO A 116 -14.32 -8.30 5.41
C PRO A 116 -14.56 -9.41 4.39
N SER A 117 -15.69 -9.40 3.68
CA SER A 117 -16.02 -10.37 2.63
C SER A 117 -15.36 -10.10 1.27
N ALA A 118 -14.61 -9.00 1.11
CA ALA A 118 -14.00 -8.61 -0.17
C ALA A 118 -12.51 -9.00 -0.30
N GLN A 119 -11.95 -9.70 0.70
CA GLN A 119 -10.54 -10.08 0.78
C GLN A 119 -10.29 -11.58 0.55
N GLN A 120 -11.26 -12.32 0.00
CA GLN A 120 -11.10 -13.72 -0.42
C GLN A 120 -11.66 -13.95 -1.82
#